data_AF-A0A8J2B378-F1
#
_entry.id   AF-A0A8J2B378-F1
#
_cell.length_a   1.000
_cell.length_b   1.000
_cell.length_c   1.000
_cell.angle_alpha   90.00
_cell.angle_beta   90.00
_cell.angle_gamma   90.00
#
_symmetry.space_group_name_H-M   'P 1'
#
loop_
_entity.id
_entity.type
_entity.pdbx_description
1 polymer ?
#
loop_
_entity_poly.entity_id
_entity_poly.type
_entity_poly.pdbx_seq_one_letter_code
_entity_poly.pdbx_strand_id
1 'polypeptide(L)'
;MEHDPLILRGNAELQRRKSPTKGDAAARQKLEGSSGGAFRVDDLLQFLFPAVQFMLGLGLTSYPSAEYVVSYTVVLVALFSFDIMFLLLIQQQWVREMSVLALFSLLTGIGIGSFFIYSNYFVFYTGYDDLRAFTNVIATQDPKTFIDASMLSFAFSSSVDISRSVGFKSFEEDGKMYCVAPITDSSMALSSPVHFWAVGQDCCESRSHFTCGDVHNAKAHAVQFIAGVVVLRPEMFVPPMASWIVEKQDKLLEQYSRAVTLAQNVFGIAETAEDPSITPAQGTTSSDTPASKSGAIIPTTSDDQKHMKHVFVHWTLTPLKTKSAYKSAADAWFSFITIFGLIFLYYLAYYGFGLTGGGNGSDSRASTSSKNKHLHSLSPPSSSPMKSAVGDFR
;
A
#
# COMPACT_ATOMS: atom_id res chain seq x y z
N MET A 1 19.80 -46.96 78.86
CA MET A 1 19.88 -46.04 77.70
C MET A 1 18.75 -45.01 77.80
N GLU A 2 18.47 -44.37 78.93
CA GLU A 2 19.29 -43.53 79.81
C GLU A 2 19.87 -42.31 79.08
N HIS A 3 19.25 -41.18 79.42
CA HIS A 3 19.36 -39.88 78.80
C HIS A 3 20.76 -39.30 78.92
N ASP A 4 21.42 -39.15 77.76
CA ASP A 4 22.69 -38.47 77.66
C ASP A 4 22.46 -36.94 77.58
N PRO A 5 22.85 -36.16 78.61
CA PRO A 5 22.55 -34.73 78.71
C PRO A 5 23.28 -33.88 77.63
N LEU A 6 24.22 -34.47 76.89
CA LEU A 6 24.95 -33.80 75.80
C LEU A 6 24.11 -33.64 74.53
N ILE A 7 23.18 -34.57 74.25
CA ILE A 7 22.33 -34.49 73.04
C ILE A 7 21.25 -33.40 73.17
N LEU A 8 20.74 -33.16 74.38
CA LEU A 8 19.74 -32.11 74.63
C LEU A 8 20.32 -30.69 74.49
N ARG A 9 21.59 -30.48 74.84
CA ARG A 9 22.26 -29.18 74.67
C ARG A 9 22.52 -28.85 73.20
N GLY A 10 22.96 -29.83 72.41
CA GLY A 10 23.22 -29.63 70.97
C GLY A 10 21.96 -29.26 70.17
N ASN A 11 20.81 -29.86 70.49
CA ASN A 11 19.55 -29.58 69.78
C ASN A 11 18.99 -28.18 70.10
N ALA A 12 19.22 -27.65 71.30
CA ALA A 12 18.77 -26.31 71.67
C ALA A 12 19.56 -25.20 70.93
N GLU A 13 20.86 -25.38 70.71
CA GLU A 13 21.68 -24.44 69.94
C GLU A 13 21.39 -24.49 68.42
N LEU A 14 21.07 -25.67 67.90
CA LEU A 14 20.64 -25.84 66.50
C LEU A 14 19.29 -25.15 66.22
N GLN A 15 18.35 -25.16 67.17
CA GLN A 15 17.10 -24.40 67.02
C GLN A 15 17.31 -22.89 67.12
N ARG A 16 18.25 -22.41 67.96
CA ARG A 16 18.57 -20.98 68.06
C ARG A 16 19.22 -20.40 66.81
N ARG A 17 19.91 -21.22 66.00
CA ARG A 17 20.47 -20.79 64.70
C ARG A 17 19.47 -20.85 63.54
N LYS A 18 18.31 -21.50 63.71
CA LYS A 18 17.29 -21.66 62.66
C LYS A 18 16.22 -20.58 62.64
N SER A 19 16.16 -19.68 63.62
CA SER A 19 15.29 -18.52 63.56
C SER A 19 15.96 -17.44 62.70
N PRO A 20 15.54 -17.23 61.43
CA PRO A 20 16.12 -16.21 60.58
C PRO A 20 15.95 -14.86 61.27
N THR A 21 17.08 -14.22 61.58
CA THR A 21 17.13 -12.86 62.05
C THR A 21 16.46 -11.98 61.01
N LYS A 22 15.51 -11.12 61.43
CA LYS A 22 14.74 -10.22 60.53
C LYS A 22 15.60 -9.41 59.55
N GLY A 23 16.90 -9.22 59.85
CA GLY A 23 17.87 -8.58 58.95
C GLY A 23 18.29 -9.41 57.74
N ASP A 24 18.32 -10.75 57.84
CA ASP A 24 18.81 -11.62 56.76
C ASP A 24 17.76 -11.82 55.65
N ALA A 25 16.47 -11.70 56.00
CA ALA A 25 15.37 -11.69 55.04
C ALA A 25 15.40 -10.43 54.16
N ALA A 26 15.74 -9.28 54.74
CA ALA A 26 15.86 -8.02 54.01
C ALA A 26 17.11 -7.99 53.09
N ALA A 27 18.21 -8.64 53.51
CA ALA A 27 19.41 -8.75 52.68
C ALA A 27 19.21 -9.70 51.48
N ARG A 28 18.43 -10.79 51.63
CA ARG A 28 18.10 -11.68 50.51
C ARG A 28 17.19 -11.03 49.46
N GLN A 29 16.18 -10.25 49.87
CA GLN A 29 15.36 -9.49 48.93
C GLN A 29 16.16 -8.46 48.12
N LYS A 30 17.24 -7.91 48.69
CA LYS A 30 18.07 -6.91 48.02
C LYS A 30 19.03 -7.51 46.98
N LEU A 31 19.37 -8.80 47.10
CA LEU A 31 20.21 -9.51 46.12
C LEU A 31 19.39 -10.07 44.95
N GLU A 32 18.11 -10.41 45.15
CA GLU A 32 17.21 -10.80 44.05
C GLU A 32 16.75 -9.61 43.19
N GLY A 33 16.73 -8.39 43.76
CA GLY A 33 16.40 -7.16 43.02
C GLY A 33 17.48 -6.63 42.06
N SER A 34 18.63 -7.30 41.97
CA SER A 34 19.76 -6.91 41.10
C SER A 34 20.20 -8.04 40.17
N SER A 35 19.30 -8.96 39.83
CA SER A 35 19.48 -9.78 38.64
C SER A 35 19.21 -8.87 37.44
N GLY A 36 20.28 -8.39 36.81
CA GLY A 36 20.24 -7.51 35.65
C GLY A 36 19.25 -7.98 34.60
N GLY A 37 18.68 -7.01 33.86
CA GLY A 37 17.63 -7.17 32.86
C GLY A 37 17.94 -8.20 31.78
N ALA A 38 17.86 -9.48 32.15
CA ALA A 38 17.86 -10.60 31.25
C ALA A 38 16.52 -10.54 30.53
N PHE A 39 16.58 -9.99 29.32
CA PHE A 39 15.49 -10.00 28.35
C PHE A 39 14.90 -11.40 28.31
N ARG A 40 13.65 -11.55 28.76
CA ARG A 40 13.02 -12.88 28.85
C ARG A 40 12.65 -13.28 27.43
N VAL A 41 12.78 -14.57 27.10
CA VAL A 41 12.39 -15.10 25.78
C VAL A 41 10.92 -14.78 25.47
N ASP A 42 10.09 -14.70 26.52
CA ASP A 42 8.68 -14.31 26.44
C ASP A 42 8.51 -12.89 25.85
N ASP A 43 9.40 -11.96 26.21
CA ASP A 43 9.37 -10.58 25.69
C ASP A 43 9.73 -10.57 24.19
N LEU A 44 10.70 -11.39 23.75
CA LEU A 44 11.05 -11.49 22.32
C LEU A 44 9.88 -12.00 21.49
N LEU A 45 9.24 -13.08 21.95
CA LEU A 45 8.12 -13.70 21.25
C LEU A 45 6.95 -12.72 21.14
N GLN A 46 6.79 -11.88 22.17
CA GLN A 46 5.77 -10.86 22.21
C GLN A 46 5.93 -9.78 21.12
N PHE A 47 7.15 -9.48 20.71
CA PHE A 47 7.40 -8.53 19.62
C PHE A 47 7.42 -9.16 18.24
N LEU A 48 7.94 -10.38 18.13
CA LEU A 48 8.09 -11.05 16.83
C LEU A 48 6.73 -11.42 16.23
N PHE A 49 5.75 -11.81 17.06
CA PHE A 49 4.49 -12.32 16.54
C PHE A 49 3.69 -11.28 15.71
N PRO A 50 3.39 -10.06 16.21
CA PRO A 50 2.69 -9.06 15.41
C PRO A 50 3.49 -8.60 14.18
N ALA A 51 4.82 -8.53 14.31
CA ALA A 51 5.70 -8.14 13.20
C ALA A 51 5.67 -9.18 12.06
N VAL A 52 5.66 -10.47 12.39
CA VAL A 52 5.53 -11.55 11.39
C VAL A 52 4.16 -11.50 10.73
N GLN A 53 3.08 -11.27 11.48
CA GLN A 53 1.75 -11.11 10.90
C GLN A 53 1.62 -9.89 9.98
N PHE A 54 2.26 -8.76 10.34
CA PHE A 54 2.35 -7.60 9.45
C PHE A 54 2.98 -7.97 8.12
N MET A 55 4.15 -8.62 8.18
CA MET A 55 4.93 -8.98 7.00
C MET A 55 4.19 -10.02 6.14
N LEU A 56 3.45 -10.94 6.76
CA LEU A 56 2.56 -11.86 6.06
C LEU A 56 1.40 -11.12 5.39
N GLY A 57 0.69 -10.24 6.11
CA GLY A 57 -0.40 -9.43 5.56
C GLY A 57 0.05 -8.57 4.38
N LEU A 58 1.21 -7.93 4.52
CA LEU A 58 1.84 -7.12 3.47
C LEU A 58 2.24 -7.98 2.27
N GLY A 59 2.96 -9.09 2.48
CA GLY A 59 3.48 -9.94 1.41
C GLY A 59 2.37 -10.64 0.62
N LEU A 60 1.37 -11.19 1.31
CA LEU A 60 0.25 -11.91 0.67
C LEU A 60 -0.63 -10.98 -0.18
N THR A 61 -0.76 -9.71 0.21
CA THR A 61 -1.58 -8.73 -0.52
C THR A 61 -0.80 -7.93 -1.58
N SER A 62 0.53 -7.95 -1.54
CA SER A 62 1.36 -7.25 -2.53
C SER A 62 1.41 -7.96 -3.89
N TYR A 63 1.28 -9.30 -3.92
CA TYR A 63 1.40 -10.09 -5.14
C TYR A 63 0.19 -11.02 -5.37
N PRO A 64 -1.02 -10.48 -5.59
CA PRO A 64 -2.18 -11.28 -5.93
C PRO A 64 -2.11 -11.63 -7.43
N SER A 65 -1.28 -12.60 -7.81
CA SER A 65 -1.50 -13.29 -9.08
C SER A 65 -2.89 -13.93 -9.05
N ALA A 66 -3.67 -13.78 -10.12
CA ALA A 66 -5.08 -14.22 -10.18
C ALA A 66 -5.29 -15.67 -9.70
N GLU A 67 -4.33 -16.55 -9.97
CA GLU A 67 -4.36 -17.97 -9.59
C GLU A 67 -4.34 -18.22 -8.07
N TYR A 68 -3.69 -17.35 -7.29
CA TYR A 68 -3.47 -17.54 -5.85
C TYR A 68 -4.34 -16.63 -4.96
N VAL A 69 -5.21 -15.81 -5.54
CA VAL A 69 -6.09 -14.90 -4.78
C VAL A 69 -6.97 -15.67 -3.80
N VAL A 70 -7.53 -16.82 -4.22
CA VAL A 70 -8.37 -17.66 -3.35
C VAL A 70 -7.55 -18.24 -2.19
N SER A 71 -6.34 -18.73 -2.43
CA SER A 71 -5.50 -19.26 -1.35
C SER A 71 -5.08 -18.19 -0.35
N TYR A 72 -4.71 -17.00 -0.81
CA TYR A 72 -4.28 -15.92 0.09
C TYR A 72 -5.44 -15.38 0.93
N THR A 73 -6.63 -15.22 0.33
CA THR A 73 -7.82 -14.80 1.08
C THR A 73 -8.20 -15.82 2.15
N VAL A 74 -8.12 -17.11 1.88
CA VAL A 74 -8.34 -18.16 2.88
C VAL A 74 -7.32 -18.08 4.02
N VAL A 75 -6.03 -17.87 3.72
CA VAL A 75 -4.99 -17.70 4.74
C VAL A 75 -5.23 -16.46 5.60
N LEU A 76 -5.59 -15.33 5.00
CA LEU A 76 -5.88 -14.09 5.74
C LEU A 76 -7.11 -14.22 6.64
N VAL A 77 -8.18 -14.87 6.15
CA VAL A 77 -9.38 -15.15 6.96
C VAL A 77 -9.04 -16.09 8.11
N ALA A 78 -8.21 -17.11 7.88
CA ALA A 78 -7.77 -18.01 8.94
C ALA A 78 -6.96 -17.27 10.02
N LEU A 79 -5.99 -16.43 9.64
CA LEU A 79 -5.21 -15.61 10.57
C LEU A 79 -6.10 -14.65 11.37
N PHE A 80 -7.01 -13.96 10.70
CA PHE A 80 -7.95 -13.05 11.36
C PHE A 80 -8.89 -13.77 12.34
N SER A 81 -9.38 -14.97 11.96
CA SER A 81 -10.21 -15.80 12.84
C SER A 81 -9.43 -16.31 14.06
N PHE A 82 -8.15 -16.62 13.88
CA PHE A 82 -7.26 -17.04 14.95
C PHE A 82 -7.05 -15.91 15.96
N ASP A 83 -6.78 -14.69 15.51
CA ASP A 83 -6.60 -13.52 16.38
C ASP A 83 -7.90 -13.20 17.17
N ILE A 84 -9.06 -13.28 16.52
CA ILE A 84 -10.37 -13.11 17.18
C ILE A 84 -10.61 -14.21 18.21
N MET A 85 -10.32 -15.46 17.87
CA MET A 85 -10.47 -16.58 18.79
C MET A 85 -9.61 -16.39 20.04
N PHE A 86 -8.34 -15.99 19.89
CA PHE A 86 -7.44 -15.70 21.01
C PHE A 86 -7.96 -14.54 21.88
N LEU A 87 -8.50 -13.49 21.26
CA LEU A 87 -9.08 -12.35 21.95
C LEU A 87 -10.31 -12.72 22.79
N LEU A 88 -11.12 -13.68 22.34
CA LEU A 88 -12.36 -14.09 23.01
C LEU A 88 -12.15 -15.20 24.06
N LEU A 89 -11.27 -16.16 23.81
CA LEU A 89 -11.15 -17.36 24.65
C LEU A 89 -10.20 -17.18 25.85
N ILE A 90 -9.21 -16.29 25.77
CA ILE A 90 -8.16 -16.19 26.78
C ILE A 90 -8.40 -14.98 27.69
N GLN A 91 -8.65 -15.25 28.99
CA GLN A 91 -8.90 -14.21 29.99
C GLN A 91 -7.65 -13.46 30.47
N GLN A 92 -6.46 -13.98 30.16
CA GLN A 92 -5.20 -13.36 30.58
C GLN A 92 -5.04 -11.99 29.88
N GLN A 93 -4.92 -10.92 30.67
CA GLN A 93 -4.87 -9.54 30.16
C GLN A 93 -3.73 -9.35 29.14
N TRP A 94 -2.54 -9.89 29.43
CA TRP A 94 -1.39 -9.78 28.54
C TRP A 94 -1.62 -10.42 27.16
N VAL A 95 -2.37 -11.53 27.09
CA VAL A 95 -2.69 -12.19 25.80
C VAL A 95 -3.72 -11.40 25.00
N ARG A 96 -4.66 -10.73 25.68
CA ARG A 96 -5.65 -9.87 25.03
C ARG A 96 -5.00 -8.67 24.36
N GLU A 97 -4.09 -7.98 25.04
CA GLU A 97 -3.35 -6.86 24.46
C GLU A 97 -2.55 -7.28 23.22
N MET A 98 -1.98 -8.49 23.28
CA MET A 98 -1.22 -9.08 22.17
C MET A 98 -2.08 -9.38 20.95
N SER A 99 -3.27 -9.92 21.18
CA SER A 99 -4.23 -10.22 20.10
C SER A 99 -4.72 -8.92 19.45
N VAL A 100 -4.90 -7.85 20.21
CA VAL A 100 -5.27 -6.53 19.67
C VAL A 100 -4.16 -5.95 18.79
N LEU A 101 -2.90 -6.01 19.26
CA LEU A 101 -1.74 -5.56 18.48
C LEU A 101 -1.56 -6.38 17.20
N ALA A 102 -1.70 -7.70 17.30
CA ALA A 102 -1.71 -8.64 16.18
C ALA A 102 -2.75 -8.28 15.12
N LEU A 103 -4.01 -8.10 15.53
CA LEU A 103 -5.11 -7.74 14.65
C LEU A 103 -4.86 -6.40 13.93
N PHE A 104 -4.41 -5.39 14.68
CA PHE A 104 -4.09 -4.08 14.13
C PHE A 104 -2.92 -4.16 13.13
N SER A 105 -1.90 -4.94 13.46
CA SER A 105 -0.74 -5.22 12.62
C SER A 105 -1.15 -5.89 11.30
N LEU A 106 -2.01 -6.90 11.37
CA LEU A 106 -2.53 -7.58 10.18
C LEU A 106 -3.34 -6.64 9.29
N LEU A 107 -4.27 -5.85 9.86
CA LEU A 107 -5.11 -4.91 9.12
C LEU A 107 -4.29 -3.80 8.45
N THR A 108 -3.28 -3.26 9.13
CA THR A 108 -2.39 -2.25 8.54
C THR A 108 -1.51 -2.85 7.45
N GLY A 109 -1.01 -4.08 7.61
CA GLY A 109 -0.29 -4.81 6.57
C GLY A 109 -1.13 -5.05 5.31
N ILE A 110 -2.38 -5.50 5.48
CA ILE A 110 -3.35 -5.68 4.38
C ILE A 110 -3.63 -4.34 3.70
N GLY A 111 -3.89 -3.28 4.48
CA GLY A 111 -4.16 -1.95 3.96
C GLY A 111 -3.01 -1.43 3.11
N ILE A 112 -1.77 -1.46 3.63
CA ILE A 112 -0.60 -0.97 2.90
C ILE A 112 -0.31 -1.84 1.66
N GLY A 113 -0.35 -3.17 1.79
CA GLY A 113 -0.04 -4.06 0.68
C GLY A 113 -1.07 -3.97 -0.43
N SER A 114 -2.35 -4.08 -0.11
CA SER A 114 -3.42 -4.04 -1.10
C SER A 114 -3.67 -2.65 -1.67
N PHE A 115 -3.62 -1.60 -0.86
CA PHE A 115 -3.99 -0.26 -1.31
C PHE A 115 -2.82 0.49 -1.93
N PHE A 116 -1.66 0.47 -1.25
CA PHE A 116 -0.51 1.26 -1.67
C PHE A 116 0.37 0.49 -2.65
N ILE A 117 0.81 -0.71 -2.29
CA ILE A 117 1.79 -1.45 -3.11
C ILE A 117 1.13 -2.00 -4.37
N TYR A 118 0.03 -2.74 -4.21
CA TYR A 118 -0.63 -3.39 -5.34
C TYR A 118 -1.13 -2.35 -6.35
N SER A 119 -1.89 -1.36 -5.89
CA SER A 119 -2.53 -0.39 -6.78
C SER A 119 -1.57 0.54 -7.52
N ASN A 120 -0.43 0.92 -6.91
CA ASN A 120 0.52 1.82 -7.57
C ASN A 120 1.51 1.09 -8.48
N TYR A 121 1.86 -0.17 -8.19
CA TYR A 121 2.97 -0.85 -8.86
C TYR A 121 2.57 -2.13 -9.57
N PHE A 122 1.77 -3.00 -8.95
CA PHE A 122 1.51 -4.34 -9.48
C PHE A 122 0.32 -4.41 -10.43
N VAL A 123 -0.70 -3.56 -10.27
CA VAL A 123 -1.89 -3.56 -11.14
C VAL A 123 -1.50 -3.45 -12.63
N PHE A 124 -0.66 -2.47 -12.96
CA PHE A 124 -0.23 -2.31 -14.35
C PHE A 124 0.71 -3.41 -14.80
N TYR A 125 1.63 -3.84 -13.94
CA TYR A 125 2.59 -4.90 -14.27
C TYR A 125 1.88 -6.21 -14.63
N THR A 126 0.93 -6.63 -13.79
CA THR A 126 0.11 -7.84 -14.03
C THR A 126 -0.76 -7.67 -15.27
N GLY A 127 -1.38 -6.49 -15.46
CA GLY A 127 -2.12 -6.19 -16.68
C GLY A 127 -1.29 -6.34 -17.96
N TYR A 128 -0.04 -5.87 -17.96
CA TYR A 128 0.87 -6.04 -19.10
C TYR A 128 1.30 -7.50 -19.32
N ASP A 129 1.45 -8.28 -18.25
CA ASP A 129 1.86 -9.69 -18.31
C ASP A 129 0.74 -10.59 -18.87
N ASP A 130 -0.52 -10.27 -18.56
CA ASP A 130 -1.70 -11.00 -19.04
C ASP A 130 -2.04 -10.73 -20.52
N LEU A 131 -1.54 -9.62 -21.07
CA LEU A 131 -1.80 -9.16 -22.44
C LEU A 131 -0.77 -9.71 -23.44
N ARG A 132 -1.14 -9.83 -24.71
CA ARG A 132 -0.32 -10.47 -25.74
C ARG A 132 0.69 -9.51 -26.35
N ALA A 133 1.87 -10.04 -26.68
CA ALA A 133 2.83 -9.33 -27.53
C ALA A 133 2.59 -9.69 -29.00
N PHE A 134 2.35 -8.67 -29.84
CA PHE A 134 2.22 -8.85 -31.29
C PHE A 134 3.50 -8.44 -31.99
N THR A 135 3.87 -9.18 -33.03
CA THR A 135 5.06 -8.91 -33.84
C THR A 135 4.68 -8.72 -35.31
N ASN A 136 5.55 -8.03 -36.04
CA ASN A 136 5.38 -7.73 -37.45
C ASN A 136 4.08 -6.95 -37.76
N VAL A 137 3.72 -6.01 -36.88
CA VAL A 137 2.54 -5.15 -37.04
C VAL A 137 2.83 -4.06 -38.06
N ILE A 138 1.94 -3.88 -39.02
CA ILE A 138 2.08 -2.84 -40.05
C ILE A 138 1.29 -1.61 -39.62
N ALA A 139 1.83 -0.41 -39.81
CA ALA A 139 1.22 0.86 -39.41
C ALA A 139 -0.17 1.13 -40.04
N THR A 140 -0.48 0.49 -41.18
CA THR A 140 -1.77 0.60 -41.90
C THR A 140 -2.84 -0.36 -41.37
N GLN A 141 -2.50 -1.31 -40.51
CA GLN A 141 -3.44 -2.29 -40.00
C GLN A 141 -4.44 -1.66 -39.02
N ASP A 142 -5.66 -2.18 -39.00
CA ASP A 142 -6.72 -1.70 -38.11
C ASP A 142 -6.32 -1.89 -36.63
N PRO A 143 -6.25 -0.80 -35.83
CA PRO A 143 -5.90 -0.86 -34.41
C PRO A 143 -6.87 -1.72 -33.59
N LYS A 144 -8.11 -1.92 -34.05
CA LYS A 144 -9.10 -2.80 -33.37
C LYS A 144 -8.63 -4.25 -33.26
N THR A 145 -7.70 -4.68 -34.11
CA THR A 145 -7.12 -6.04 -34.05
C THR A 145 -6.19 -6.22 -32.84
N PHE A 146 -5.74 -5.12 -32.22
CA PHE A 146 -4.69 -5.09 -31.20
C PHE A 146 -5.19 -4.57 -29.85
N ILE A 147 -6.48 -4.75 -29.54
CA ILE A 147 -7.08 -4.30 -28.27
C ILE A 147 -6.48 -5.06 -27.07
N ASP A 148 -6.04 -6.31 -27.27
CA ASP A 148 -5.41 -7.18 -26.27
C ASP A 148 -3.87 -7.13 -26.30
N ALA A 149 -3.28 -6.12 -26.93
CA ALA A 149 -1.84 -5.99 -27.04
C ALA A 149 -1.21 -5.28 -25.82
N SER A 150 -0.25 -5.91 -25.15
CA SER A 150 0.67 -5.23 -24.21
C SER A 150 1.82 -4.56 -24.94
N MET A 151 2.31 -5.22 -25.97
CA MET A 151 3.51 -4.84 -26.70
C MET A 151 3.28 -5.03 -28.19
N LEU A 152 3.66 -4.02 -28.95
CA LEU A 152 3.62 -4.05 -30.41
C LEU A 152 5.04 -3.95 -30.94
N SER A 153 5.45 -4.97 -31.68
CA SER A 153 6.65 -4.95 -32.51
C SER A 153 6.23 -4.76 -33.96
N PHE A 154 6.61 -3.63 -34.53
CA PHE A 154 6.23 -3.23 -35.88
C PHE A 154 7.14 -3.89 -36.92
N ALA A 155 6.58 -4.06 -38.13
CA ALA A 155 7.29 -4.57 -39.30
C ALA A 155 8.37 -3.58 -39.77
N PHE A 156 9.37 -4.08 -40.50
CA PHE A 156 10.46 -3.27 -41.07
C PHE A 156 9.95 -2.15 -42.01
N SER A 157 8.78 -2.30 -42.62
CA SER A 157 8.20 -1.26 -43.48
C SER A 157 7.65 -0.05 -42.70
N SER A 158 7.40 -0.23 -41.40
CA SER A 158 6.88 0.82 -40.52
C SER A 158 8.02 1.56 -39.83
N SER A 159 7.94 2.89 -39.83
CA SER A 159 8.93 3.77 -39.20
C SER A 159 8.24 4.95 -38.51
N VAL A 160 8.88 5.51 -37.49
CA VAL A 160 8.40 6.75 -36.86
C VAL A 160 8.75 7.90 -37.78
N ASP A 161 7.76 8.69 -38.16
CA ASP A 161 8.00 9.90 -38.93
C ASP A 161 8.37 11.06 -38.00
N ILE A 162 9.67 11.21 -37.79
CA ILE A 162 10.28 12.24 -36.94
C ILE A 162 9.96 13.65 -37.48
N SER A 163 9.79 13.79 -38.80
CA SER A 163 9.52 15.09 -39.41
C SER A 163 8.13 15.63 -39.05
N ARG A 164 7.19 14.72 -38.76
CA ARG A 164 5.81 15.02 -38.35
C ARG A 164 5.59 14.93 -36.84
N SER A 165 6.64 15.06 -36.03
CA SER A 165 6.50 15.08 -34.57
C SER A 165 6.07 16.45 -34.03
N VAL A 166 5.28 16.44 -32.95
CA VAL A 166 4.85 17.64 -32.22
C VAL A 166 5.09 17.48 -30.73
N GLY A 167 5.60 18.53 -30.10
CA GLY A 167 5.67 18.69 -28.65
C GLY A 167 4.55 19.59 -28.13
N PHE A 168 3.71 19.06 -27.23
CA PHE A 168 2.66 19.78 -26.54
C PHE A 168 3.06 20.07 -25.09
N LYS A 169 3.12 21.34 -24.70
CA LYS A 169 3.47 21.72 -23.33
C LYS A 169 2.21 21.91 -22.49
N SER A 170 1.98 21.05 -21.49
CA SER A 170 0.84 21.22 -20.58
C SER A 170 1.20 22.18 -19.45
N PHE A 171 0.29 23.09 -19.13
CA PHE A 171 0.44 24.00 -17.98
C PHE A 171 0.05 23.34 -16.65
N GLU A 172 -0.64 22.20 -16.69
CA GLU A 172 -1.21 21.55 -15.50
C GLU A 172 -0.18 20.70 -14.73
N GLU A 173 0.77 20.09 -15.45
CA GLU A 173 1.84 19.25 -14.88
C GLU A 173 3.21 19.90 -15.03
N ASP A 174 3.47 20.98 -14.28
CA ASP A 174 4.80 21.58 -14.14
C ASP A 174 5.47 22.03 -15.46
N GLY A 175 4.69 22.21 -16.53
CA GLY A 175 5.24 22.60 -17.83
C GLY A 175 5.95 21.48 -18.58
N LYS A 176 5.68 20.20 -18.28
CA LYS A 176 6.22 19.06 -19.04
C LYS A 176 5.81 19.10 -20.50
N MET A 177 6.71 18.64 -21.38
CA MET A 177 6.47 18.53 -22.81
C MET A 177 6.05 17.10 -23.17
N TYR A 178 4.82 16.96 -23.68
CA TYR A 178 4.27 15.71 -24.20
C TYR A 178 4.57 15.59 -25.69
N CYS A 179 5.30 14.55 -26.04
CA CYS A 179 5.82 14.32 -27.37
C CYS A 179 4.99 13.29 -28.08
N VAL A 180 4.56 13.59 -29.31
CA VAL A 180 3.87 12.65 -30.19
C VAL A 180 4.50 12.64 -31.57
N ALA A 181 4.64 11.46 -32.17
CA ALA A 181 5.09 11.28 -33.54
C ALA A 181 4.28 10.17 -34.22
N PRO A 182 3.82 10.34 -35.46
CA PRO A 182 3.07 9.31 -36.16
C PRO A 182 3.98 8.16 -36.57
N ILE A 183 3.48 6.92 -36.45
CA ILE A 183 4.13 5.73 -37.01
C ILE A 183 3.49 5.48 -38.38
N THR A 184 4.30 5.52 -39.44
CA THR A 184 3.82 5.38 -40.82
C THR A 184 4.63 4.37 -41.62
N ASP A 185 4.01 3.81 -42.65
CA ASP A 185 4.68 3.00 -43.66
C ASP A 185 4.99 3.85 -44.90
N SER A 186 6.02 3.45 -45.64
CA SER A 186 6.34 3.90 -47.00
C SER A 186 5.16 3.92 -47.97
N SER A 187 4.14 3.07 -47.76
CA SER A 187 2.93 3.01 -48.58
C SER A 187 1.87 4.06 -48.24
N MET A 188 1.99 4.76 -47.10
CA MET A 188 0.99 5.72 -46.64
C MET A 188 1.22 7.10 -47.26
N ALA A 189 0.15 7.75 -47.73
CA ALA A 189 0.24 9.14 -48.15
C ALA A 189 0.37 10.06 -46.93
N LEU A 190 0.92 11.27 -47.12
CA LEU A 190 1.12 12.24 -46.05
C LEU A 190 -0.18 12.65 -45.34
N SER A 191 -1.31 12.60 -46.05
CA SER A 191 -2.65 12.91 -45.54
C SER A 191 -3.45 11.70 -45.07
N SER A 192 -2.91 10.47 -45.20
CA SER A 192 -3.60 9.26 -44.77
C SER A 192 -3.82 9.26 -43.25
N PRO A 193 -4.94 8.69 -42.76
CA PRO A 193 -5.19 8.59 -41.33
C PRO A 193 -4.12 7.73 -40.66
N VAL A 194 -3.67 8.17 -39.47
CA VAL A 194 -2.64 7.48 -38.69
C VAL A 194 -3.27 6.84 -37.46
N HIS A 195 -3.13 5.52 -37.35
CA HIS A 195 -3.69 4.73 -36.26
C HIS A 195 -2.76 4.62 -35.04
N PHE A 196 -1.46 4.54 -35.27
CA PHE A 196 -0.44 4.32 -34.24
C PHE A 196 0.42 5.55 -34.02
N TRP A 197 0.57 5.95 -32.75
CA TRP A 197 1.31 7.13 -32.37
C TRP A 197 2.42 6.78 -31.37
N ALA A 198 3.64 7.16 -31.71
CA ALA A 198 4.78 7.13 -30.83
C ALA A 198 4.67 8.26 -29.80
N VAL A 199 4.69 7.95 -28.50
CA VAL A 199 4.55 8.95 -27.44
C VAL A 199 5.69 8.94 -26.44
N GLY A 200 5.96 10.09 -25.81
CA GLY A 200 6.98 10.25 -24.77
C GLY A 200 6.86 11.58 -24.01
N GLN A 201 7.70 11.79 -22.99
CA GLN A 201 7.78 13.04 -22.22
C GLN A 201 9.19 13.63 -22.29
N ASP A 202 9.29 14.95 -22.47
CA ASP A 202 10.52 15.74 -22.46
C ASP A 202 11.64 15.21 -23.38
N CYS A 203 11.24 14.59 -24.50
CA CYS A 203 12.13 13.97 -25.49
C CYS A 203 11.82 14.41 -26.92
N CYS A 204 11.31 15.63 -27.07
CA CYS A 204 11.05 16.26 -28.36
C CYS A 204 11.21 17.78 -28.26
N GLU A 205 11.29 18.44 -29.41
CA GLU A 205 11.10 19.88 -29.51
C GLU A 205 9.64 20.23 -29.82
N SER A 206 9.31 21.52 -29.88
CA SER A 206 7.95 21.96 -30.23
C SER A 206 7.47 21.40 -31.57
N ARG A 207 8.38 21.22 -32.54
CA ARG A 207 8.12 20.59 -33.84
C ARG A 207 9.37 19.86 -34.36
N SER A 208 9.13 18.82 -35.17
CA SER A 208 10.12 18.21 -36.09
C SER A 208 11.41 17.68 -35.46
N HIS A 209 11.35 17.19 -34.22
CA HIS A 209 12.46 16.54 -33.55
C HIS A 209 11.92 15.61 -32.46
N PHE A 210 12.06 14.30 -32.64
CA PHE A 210 11.58 13.26 -31.72
C PHE A 210 12.71 12.31 -31.38
N THR A 211 13.20 12.39 -30.14
CA THR A 211 14.37 11.64 -29.66
C THR A 211 14.00 10.64 -28.56
N CYS A 212 12.71 10.34 -28.39
CA CYS A 212 12.26 9.37 -27.39
C CYS A 212 12.72 7.95 -27.76
N GLY A 213 13.45 7.29 -26.85
CA GLY A 213 13.93 5.92 -27.05
C GLY A 213 15.02 5.79 -28.13
N ASP A 214 15.10 4.62 -28.76
CA ASP A 214 16.16 4.28 -29.73
C ASP A 214 15.84 4.66 -31.18
N VAL A 215 14.94 5.64 -31.40
CA VAL A 215 14.46 6.04 -32.72
C VAL A 215 15.60 6.49 -33.65
N HIS A 216 16.70 7.05 -33.13
CA HIS A 216 17.85 7.51 -33.92
C HIS A 216 19.01 6.52 -34.04
N ASN A 217 18.96 5.37 -33.37
CA ASN A 217 20.09 4.44 -33.34
C ASN A 217 20.17 3.65 -34.64
N ALA A 218 20.98 4.10 -35.62
CA ALA A 218 21.15 3.44 -36.93
C ALA A 218 21.57 1.95 -36.85
N LYS A 219 22.17 1.50 -35.74
CA LYS A 219 22.43 0.06 -35.48
C LYS A 219 21.17 -0.73 -35.10
N ALA A 220 20.20 -0.08 -34.46
CA ALA A 220 18.84 -0.59 -34.31
C ALA A 220 18.02 -0.47 -35.62
N HIS A 221 18.50 0.31 -36.61
CA HIS A 221 17.88 0.39 -37.94
C HIS A 221 18.31 -0.76 -38.87
N ALA A 222 19.45 -1.41 -38.60
CA ALA A 222 19.86 -2.61 -39.35
C ALA A 222 18.99 -3.84 -39.03
N VAL A 223 18.25 -3.80 -37.91
CA VAL A 223 17.26 -4.80 -37.48
C VAL A 223 16.07 -4.01 -36.89
N GLN A 224 15.27 -3.40 -37.78
CA GLN A 224 14.20 -2.44 -37.49
C GLN A 224 13.00 -3.06 -36.77
N PHE A 225 13.19 -3.50 -35.52
CA PHE A 225 12.08 -3.81 -34.63
C PHE A 225 11.81 -2.56 -33.79
N ILE A 226 10.93 -1.70 -34.32
CA ILE A 226 10.26 -0.73 -33.47
C ILE A 226 9.39 -1.53 -32.52
N ALA A 227 9.79 -1.57 -31.25
CA ALA A 227 9.05 -2.24 -30.21
C ALA A 227 8.66 -1.21 -29.16
N GLY A 228 7.37 -1.17 -28.82
CA GLY A 228 6.89 -0.29 -27.79
C GLY A 228 5.72 -0.88 -27.03
N VAL A 229 5.50 -0.32 -25.85
CA VAL A 229 4.43 -0.74 -24.94
C VAL A 229 3.19 0.09 -25.21
N VAL A 230 2.06 -0.58 -25.30
CA VAL A 230 0.76 0.08 -25.50
C VAL A 230 0.37 0.75 -24.20
N VAL A 231 0.03 2.04 -24.23
CA VAL A 231 -0.44 2.72 -23.03
C VAL A 231 -1.83 2.18 -22.67
N LEU A 232 -1.89 1.44 -21.58
CA LEU A 232 -3.12 0.84 -21.08
C LEU A 232 -4.03 1.87 -20.42
N ARG A 233 -5.32 1.75 -20.73
CA ARG A 233 -6.41 2.46 -20.07
C ARG A 233 -6.69 1.84 -18.71
N PRO A 234 -6.69 2.62 -17.62
CA PRO A 234 -6.81 2.07 -16.29
C PRO A 234 -8.21 1.57 -15.94
N GLU A 235 -9.24 2.03 -16.65
CA GLU A 235 -10.63 1.60 -16.45
C GLU A 235 -10.82 0.11 -16.73
N MET A 236 -9.90 -0.51 -17.48
CA MET A 236 -9.93 -1.95 -17.77
C MET A 236 -9.42 -2.80 -16.60
N PHE A 237 -8.61 -2.24 -15.69
CA PHE A 237 -7.92 -3.01 -14.66
C PHE A 237 -8.37 -2.67 -13.24
N VAL A 238 -8.99 -1.51 -13.05
CA VAL A 238 -9.31 -1.00 -11.73
C VAL A 238 -10.82 -0.84 -11.57
N PRO A 239 -11.44 -1.41 -10.51
CA PRO A 239 -12.87 -1.26 -10.28
C PRO A 239 -13.23 0.22 -10.07
N PRO A 240 -14.47 0.66 -10.37
CA PRO A 240 -14.87 2.07 -10.28
C PRO A 240 -14.60 2.72 -8.92
N MET A 241 -14.62 1.93 -7.84
CA MET A 241 -14.32 2.39 -6.47
C MET A 241 -12.84 2.76 -6.24
N ALA A 242 -11.94 2.33 -7.12
CA ALA A 242 -10.50 2.55 -7.03
C ALA A 242 -9.95 3.42 -8.18
N SER A 243 -10.82 4.02 -9.01
CA SER A 243 -10.42 4.91 -10.10
C SER A 243 -9.57 6.10 -9.65
N TRP A 244 -9.83 6.62 -8.44
CA TRP A 244 -9.06 7.71 -7.82
C TRP A 244 -7.56 7.37 -7.66
N ILE A 245 -7.18 6.09 -7.62
CA ILE A 245 -5.76 5.68 -7.56
C ILE A 245 -5.05 6.01 -8.87
N VAL A 246 -5.80 5.99 -9.97
CA VAL A 246 -5.26 6.00 -11.33
C VAL A 246 -5.49 7.32 -12.06
N GLU A 247 -6.05 8.31 -11.35
CA GLU A 247 -6.36 9.65 -11.88
C GLU A 247 -5.16 10.30 -12.59
N LYS A 248 -3.94 10.05 -12.12
CA LYS A 248 -2.72 10.58 -12.76
C LYS A 248 -2.51 10.03 -14.17
N GLN A 249 -2.85 8.78 -14.41
CA GLN A 249 -2.65 8.15 -15.72
C GLN A 249 -3.72 8.58 -16.72
N ASP A 250 -4.94 8.84 -16.26
CA ASP A 250 -6.01 9.40 -17.09
C ASP A 250 -5.65 10.79 -17.60
N LYS A 251 -5.15 11.65 -16.71
CA LYS A 251 -4.64 12.98 -17.09
C LYS A 251 -3.52 12.87 -18.12
N LEU A 252 -2.60 11.92 -17.93
CA LEU A 252 -1.53 11.67 -18.89
C LEU A 252 -2.05 11.30 -20.27
N LEU A 253 -3.03 10.39 -20.35
CA LEU A 253 -3.65 9.97 -21.61
C LEU A 253 -4.37 11.14 -22.29
N GLU A 254 -5.05 11.98 -21.50
CA GLU A 254 -5.69 13.19 -21.99
C GLU A 254 -4.67 14.16 -22.61
N GLN A 255 -3.53 14.40 -21.98
CA GLN A 255 -2.49 15.26 -22.56
C GLN A 255 -1.94 14.69 -23.88
N TYR A 256 -1.78 13.37 -24.00
CA TYR A 256 -1.38 12.75 -25.28
C TYR A 256 -2.44 12.89 -26.36
N SER A 257 -3.72 12.74 -26.02
CA SER A 257 -4.81 12.97 -26.96
C SER A 257 -4.81 14.40 -27.51
N ARG A 258 -4.59 15.41 -26.64
CA ARG A 258 -4.49 16.82 -27.03
C ARG A 258 -3.28 17.06 -27.93
N ALA A 259 -2.15 16.41 -27.65
CA ALA A 259 -0.96 16.48 -28.47
C ALA A 259 -1.17 15.85 -29.86
N VAL A 260 -1.87 14.73 -29.96
CA VAL A 260 -2.24 14.10 -31.24
C VAL A 260 -3.16 15.00 -32.05
N THR A 261 -4.21 15.57 -31.43
CA THR A 261 -5.09 16.53 -32.09
C THR A 261 -4.30 17.73 -32.63
N LEU A 262 -3.33 18.23 -31.88
CA LEU A 262 -2.44 19.29 -32.34
C LEU A 262 -1.60 18.83 -33.55
N ALA A 263 -1.03 17.63 -33.51
CA ALA A 263 -0.25 17.08 -34.62
C ALA A 263 -1.08 16.88 -35.89
N GLN A 264 -2.32 16.36 -35.76
CA GLN A 264 -3.25 16.21 -36.86
C GLN A 264 -3.58 17.55 -37.52
N ASN A 265 -3.85 18.58 -36.71
CA ASN A 265 -4.14 19.92 -37.19
C ASN A 265 -2.94 20.59 -37.85
N VAL A 266 -1.72 20.39 -37.33
CA VAL A 266 -0.50 21.00 -37.87
C VAL A 266 -0.09 20.38 -39.21
N PHE A 267 -0.26 19.07 -39.36
CA PHE A 267 0.21 18.35 -40.55
C PHE A 267 -0.90 17.95 -41.54
N GLY A 268 -2.15 18.29 -41.25
CA GLY A 268 -3.30 17.93 -42.10
C GLY A 268 -3.49 16.42 -42.23
N ILE A 269 -3.19 15.68 -41.16
CA ILE A 269 -3.40 14.23 -41.09
C ILE A 269 -4.90 14.01 -40.94
N ALA A 270 -5.51 13.19 -41.80
CA ALA A 270 -6.93 12.87 -41.68
C ALA A 270 -7.23 12.26 -40.31
N GLU A 271 -8.31 12.73 -39.67
CA GLU A 271 -8.82 12.06 -38.48
C GLU A 271 -9.24 10.63 -38.88
N THR A 272 -8.95 9.66 -38.01
CA THR A 272 -9.41 8.30 -38.20
C THR A 272 -10.93 8.33 -38.32
N ALA A 273 -11.46 8.09 -39.52
CA ALA A 273 -12.90 8.09 -39.73
C ALA A 273 -13.53 7.11 -38.75
N GLU A 274 -14.39 7.60 -37.86
CA GLU A 274 -15.23 6.75 -37.03
C GLU A 274 -16.00 5.83 -37.98
N ASP A 275 -15.90 4.53 -37.72
CA ASP A 275 -16.59 3.52 -38.50
C ASP A 275 -18.10 3.84 -38.49
N PRO A 276 -18.71 4.23 -39.63
CA PRO A 276 -20.09 4.67 -39.66
C PRO A 276 -21.10 3.56 -39.29
N SER A 277 -20.62 2.32 -39.10
CA SER A 277 -21.42 1.17 -38.72
C SER A 277 -21.93 1.19 -37.28
N ILE A 278 -21.46 2.10 -36.42
CA ILE A 278 -21.98 2.30 -35.05
C ILE A 278 -22.82 3.58 -35.01
N THR A 279 -23.67 3.80 -36.01
CA THR A 279 -24.85 4.63 -35.77
C THR A 279 -25.84 3.71 -35.05
N PRO A 280 -26.30 4.02 -33.82
CA PRO A 280 -27.36 3.24 -33.20
C PRO A 280 -28.55 3.30 -34.15
N ALA A 281 -28.81 2.19 -34.85
CA ALA A 281 -30.02 2.03 -35.61
C ALA A 281 -31.16 2.31 -34.63
N GLN A 282 -31.90 3.39 -34.87
CA GLN A 282 -33.15 3.64 -34.18
C GLN A 282 -34.00 2.38 -34.36
N GLY A 283 -34.15 1.62 -33.28
CA GLY A 283 -34.83 0.35 -33.28
C GLY A 283 -36.25 0.51 -33.77
N THR A 284 -36.54 -0.08 -34.92
CA THR A 284 -37.84 -0.70 -35.15
C THR A 284 -37.75 -2.09 -34.55
N THR A 285 -38.58 -2.31 -33.53
CA THR A 285 -38.74 -3.57 -32.81
C THR A 285 -39.16 -4.69 -33.74
N SER A 286 -38.39 -5.78 -33.82
CA SER A 286 -38.97 -7.10 -34.09
C SER A 286 -38.16 -8.20 -33.39
N SER A 287 -38.89 -8.98 -32.61
CA SER A 287 -38.54 -10.24 -31.97
C SER A 287 -38.26 -11.30 -33.06
N ASP A 288 -37.56 -12.43 -32.90
CA ASP A 288 -37.28 -13.39 -31.84
C ASP A 288 -36.12 -14.27 -32.32
N THR A 289 -35.15 -14.71 -31.48
CA THR A 289 -34.63 -16.11 -31.38
C THR A 289 -33.40 -16.24 -30.44
N PRO A 290 -33.10 -17.48 -29.91
CA PRO A 290 -32.42 -17.65 -28.64
C PRO A 290 -30.93 -18.02 -28.70
N ALA A 291 -30.22 -17.49 -27.69
CA ALA A 291 -29.15 -18.05 -26.87
C ALA A 291 -28.21 -19.15 -27.42
N SER A 292 -26.97 -18.74 -27.72
CA SER A 292 -25.78 -19.60 -27.61
C SER A 292 -24.83 -19.03 -26.55
N LYS A 293 -24.50 -19.84 -25.55
CA LYS A 293 -23.57 -19.55 -24.45
C LYS A 293 -22.14 -19.89 -24.87
N SER A 294 -21.23 -18.91 -24.85
CA SER A 294 -19.86 -19.04 -24.27
C SER A 294 -19.00 -17.82 -24.63
N GLY A 295 -18.38 -17.22 -23.61
CA GLY A 295 -17.39 -16.14 -23.74
C GLY A 295 -17.86 -14.91 -22.98
N ALA A 296 -17.27 -14.65 -21.82
CA ALA A 296 -17.52 -13.45 -21.03
C ALA A 296 -16.99 -12.23 -21.80
N ILE A 297 -17.84 -11.67 -22.64
CA ILE A 297 -17.64 -10.36 -23.26
C ILE A 297 -18.07 -9.34 -22.19
N ILE A 298 -17.11 -8.57 -21.68
CA ILE A 298 -17.40 -7.40 -20.85
C ILE A 298 -18.27 -6.46 -21.69
N PRO A 299 -19.49 -6.08 -21.24
CA PRO A 299 -20.33 -5.16 -21.99
C PRO A 299 -19.68 -3.77 -21.93
N THR A 300 -18.91 -3.41 -22.96
CA THR A 300 -18.47 -2.05 -23.18
C THR A 300 -19.71 -1.22 -23.50
N THR A 301 -20.01 -0.22 -22.68
CA THR A 301 -21.10 0.70 -22.97
C THR A 301 -20.77 1.49 -24.24
N SER A 302 -21.76 1.96 -25.01
CA SER A 302 -21.48 2.61 -26.30
C SER A 302 -20.68 3.92 -26.18
N ASP A 303 -20.59 4.50 -24.99
CA ASP A 303 -19.71 5.65 -24.71
C ASP A 303 -18.22 5.25 -24.67
N ASP A 304 -17.90 4.01 -24.26
CA ASP A 304 -16.51 3.55 -24.13
C ASP A 304 -15.81 3.33 -25.49
N GLN A 305 -16.60 3.10 -26.55
CA GLN A 305 -16.07 2.94 -27.92
C GLN A 305 -15.63 4.27 -28.54
N LYS A 306 -16.16 5.41 -28.08
CA LYS A 306 -15.82 6.74 -28.64
C LYS A 306 -14.36 7.14 -28.38
N HIS A 307 -13.69 6.46 -27.44
CA HIS A 307 -12.37 6.82 -26.98
C HIS A 307 -11.22 5.93 -27.50
N MET A 308 -11.48 4.91 -28.33
CA MET A 308 -10.42 4.07 -28.95
C MET A 308 -9.91 4.59 -30.30
N LYS A 309 -9.79 5.92 -30.48
CA LYS A 309 -9.38 6.49 -31.78
C LYS A 309 -7.91 6.27 -32.13
N HIS A 310 -7.04 6.19 -31.11
CA HIS A 310 -5.59 6.15 -31.28
C HIS A 310 -4.94 5.16 -30.32
N VAL A 311 -3.98 4.40 -30.83
CA VAL A 311 -3.13 3.52 -30.02
C VAL A 311 -1.82 4.25 -29.73
N PHE A 312 -1.57 4.52 -28.45
CA PHE A 312 -0.35 5.17 -28.01
C PHE A 312 0.71 4.13 -27.68
N VAL A 313 1.85 4.25 -28.32
CA VAL A 313 3.00 3.36 -28.16
C VAL A 313 4.13 4.13 -27.50
N HIS A 314 4.48 3.72 -26.28
CA HIS A 314 5.55 4.33 -25.50
C HIS A 314 6.83 3.48 -25.59
N TRP A 315 7.95 4.14 -25.85
CA TRP A 315 9.23 3.52 -26.23
C TRP A 315 10.12 3.28 -25.03
N THR A 316 9.99 4.18 -24.07
CA THR A 316 10.66 4.04 -22.80
C THR A 316 9.73 3.30 -21.86
N LEU A 317 9.75 1.97 -21.93
CA LEU A 317 9.99 1.29 -20.66
C LEU A 317 11.45 1.60 -20.28
N THR A 318 11.78 2.86 -19.94
CA THR A 318 12.70 3.02 -18.81
C THR A 318 11.93 2.31 -17.72
N PRO A 319 12.28 1.07 -17.32
CA PRO A 319 11.41 0.20 -16.52
C PRO A 319 11.00 0.99 -15.29
N LEU A 320 9.86 1.67 -15.32
CA LEU A 320 9.43 2.76 -14.41
C LEU A 320 10.53 3.44 -13.57
N LYS A 321 11.77 3.69 -14.06
CA LYS A 321 12.97 3.69 -13.18
C LYS A 321 12.69 2.91 -11.88
N THR A 322 12.60 1.58 -11.92
CA THR A 322 12.25 0.76 -10.75
C THR A 322 13.19 1.07 -9.60
N LYS A 323 14.42 1.54 -9.85
CA LYS A 323 15.27 2.10 -8.81
C LYS A 323 14.64 3.29 -8.04
N SER A 324 13.93 4.21 -8.69
CA SER A 324 13.20 5.32 -8.09
C SER A 324 11.93 4.87 -7.38
N ALA A 325 11.12 4.01 -8.01
CA ALA A 325 9.91 3.46 -7.41
C ALA A 325 10.23 2.58 -6.20
N TYR A 326 11.21 1.68 -6.34
CA TYR A 326 11.72 0.83 -5.25
C TYR A 326 12.42 1.66 -4.18
N LYS A 327 13.15 2.73 -4.53
CA LYS A 327 13.70 3.66 -3.54
C LYS A 327 12.59 4.40 -2.81
N SER A 328 11.57 4.90 -3.49
CA SER A 328 10.44 5.58 -2.84
C SER A 328 9.62 4.63 -1.97
N ALA A 329 9.43 3.38 -2.41
CA ALA A 329 8.79 2.34 -1.62
C ALA A 329 9.66 1.97 -0.41
N ALA A 330 10.98 1.85 -0.59
CA ALA A 330 11.93 1.60 0.49
C ALA A 330 11.99 2.78 1.48
N ASP A 331 11.98 4.03 1.01
CA ASP A 331 11.98 5.23 1.84
C ASP A 331 10.66 5.34 2.63
N ALA A 332 9.52 5.00 2.01
CA ALA A 332 8.24 4.86 2.71
C ALA A 332 8.29 3.74 3.76
N TRP A 333 8.91 2.60 3.42
CA TRP A 333 9.09 1.47 4.33
C TRP A 333 9.99 1.81 5.52
N PHE A 334 11.11 2.52 5.30
CA PHE A 334 11.98 3.04 6.35
C PHE A 334 11.28 4.09 7.22
N SER A 335 10.44 4.94 6.62
CA SER A 335 9.61 5.90 7.37
C SER A 335 8.59 5.19 8.26
N PHE A 336 7.99 4.11 7.77
CA PHE A 336 7.09 3.27 8.57
C PHE A 336 7.83 2.58 9.73
N ILE A 337 9.00 1.98 9.47
CA ILE A 337 9.81 1.34 10.52
C ILE A 337 10.24 2.35 11.58
N THR A 338 10.59 3.57 11.18
CA THR A 338 10.96 4.62 12.13
C THR A 338 9.77 5.11 12.93
N ILE A 339 8.60 5.32 12.33
CA ILE A 339 7.38 5.71 13.07
C ILE A 339 6.95 4.60 14.04
N PHE A 340 6.89 3.34 13.60
CA PHE A 340 6.57 2.21 14.47
C PHE A 340 7.64 2.02 15.55
N GLY A 341 8.92 2.21 15.22
CA GLY A 341 10.02 2.20 16.18
C GLY A 341 9.90 3.31 17.23
N LEU A 342 9.44 4.50 16.86
CA LEU A 342 9.20 5.61 17.77
C LEU A 342 7.96 5.38 18.65
N ILE A 343 6.86 4.89 18.08
CA ILE A 343 5.67 4.47 18.85
C ILE A 343 6.05 3.35 19.83
N PHE A 344 6.91 2.43 19.40
CA PHE A 344 7.45 1.36 20.24
C PHE A 344 8.30 1.91 21.38
N LEU A 345 9.24 2.83 21.11
CA LEU A 345 10.02 3.49 22.16
C LEU A 345 9.14 4.28 23.11
N TYR A 346 8.07 4.90 22.61
CA TYR A 346 7.07 5.59 23.43
C TYR A 346 6.30 4.62 24.32
N TYR A 347 5.84 3.48 23.79
CA TYR A 347 5.19 2.43 24.59
C TYR A 347 6.14 1.82 25.62
N LEU A 348 7.41 1.59 25.28
CA LEU A 348 8.43 1.16 26.24
C LEU A 348 8.69 2.21 27.32
N ALA A 349 8.70 3.50 26.99
CA ALA A 349 8.82 4.56 27.99
C ALA A 349 7.57 4.66 28.87
N TYR A 350 6.38 4.47 28.30
CA TYR A 350 5.12 4.58 29.02
C TYR A 350 4.86 3.37 29.95
N TYR A 351 5.08 2.15 29.46
CA TYR A 351 4.84 0.92 30.22
C TYR A 351 6.09 0.40 30.94
N GLY A 352 7.28 0.56 30.37
CA GLY A 352 8.54 0.07 30.94
C GLY A 352 9.11 0.97 32.04
N PHE A 353 8.74 2.25 32.12
CA PHE A 353 9.22 3.16 33.18
C PHE A 353 8.32 3.22 34.42
N GLY A 354 7.22 2.45 34.44
CA GLY A 354 6.33 2.34 35.60
C GLY A 354 6.91 1.57 36.80
N LEU A 355 8.10 0.97 36.69
CA LEU A 355 8.67 0.09 37.73
C LEU A 355 9.51 0.80 38.81
N THR A 356 9.64 2.12 38.82
CA THR A 356 10.40 2.83 39.88
C THR A 356 9.59 3.80 40.74
N GLY A 357 8.25 3.81 40.61
CA GLY A 357 7.34 4.50 41.54
C GLY A 357 7.19 3.79 42.89
N GLY A 358 8.29 3.34 43.49
CA GLY A 358 8.32 2.85 44.87
C GLY A 358 7.97 4.00 45.80
N GLY A 359 6.72 4.01 46.26
CA GLY A 359 6.24 4.95 47.25
C GLY A 359 7.13 4.92 48.50
N ASN A 360 7.78 6.05 48.77
CA ASN A 360 8.25 6.38 50.12
C ASN A 360 7.02 6.59 51.01
N GLY A 361 6.44 5.48 51.47
CA GLY A 361 5.57 5.46 52.63
C GLY A 361 6.43 5.74 53.86
N SER A 362 6.55 7.02 54.22
CA SER A 362 7.08 7.45 55.51
C SER A 362 6.14 7.00 56.62
N ASP A 363 6.43 5.84 57.20
CA ASP A 363 5.86 5.36 58.45
C ASP A 363 6.22 6.32 59.60
N SER A 364 5.39 7.34 59.82
CA SER A 364 5.38 8.13 61.06
C SER A 364 4.47 7.45 62.09
N ARG A 365 4.95 6.36 62.72
CA ARG A 365 4.26 5.75 63.86
C ARG A 365 4.76 6.37 65.17
N ALA A 366 4.15 7.48 65.56
CA ALA A 366 4.30 8.07 66.90
C ALA A 366 3.37 7.35 67.89
N SER A 367 3.98 6.81 68.94
CA SER A 367 3.35 6.23 70.12
C SER A 367 2.90 7.34 71.09
N THR A 368 1.61 7.41 71.41
CA THR A 368 1.07 8.05 72.63
C THR A 368 -0.32 7.43 72.90
N SER A 369 -0.47 6.52 73.85
CA SER A 369 -0.59 6.74 75.30
C SER A 369 -1.72 7.72 75.69
N SER A 370 -2.79 7.13 76.25
CA SER A 370 -3.60 7.61 77.38
C SER A 370 -4.15 9.05 77.35
N LYS A 371 -5.47 9.20 77.23
CA LYS A 371 -6.34 9.83 78.25
C LYS A 371 -7.79 10.02 77.79
N ASN A 372 -8.68 9.38 78.54
CA ASN A 372 -9.94 9.89 79.09
C ASN A 372 -10.26 11.39 78.85
N LYS A 373 -11.46 11.70 78.31
CA LYS A 373 -12.42 12.69 78.86
C LYS A 373 -13.66 12.91 77.95
N HIS A 374 -14.82 12.61 78.54
CA HIS A 374 -16.09 13.35 78.60
C HIS A 374 -16.52 14.39 77.53
N LEU A 375 -17.78 14.21 77.11
CA LEU A 375 -18.88 15.21 76.94
C LEU A 375 -18.62 16.50 76.14
N HIS A 376 -19.37 16.72 75.05
CA HIS A 376 -20.59 17.55 75.05
C HIS A 376 -21.22 17.70 73.65
N SER A 377 -22.50 18.02 73.70
CA SER A 377 -23.54 18.24 72.69
C SER A 377 -23.41 19.52 71.83
N LEU A 378 -24.19 19.53 70.73
CA LEU A 378 -24.96 20.64 70.11
C LEU A 378 -24.63 20.98 68.63
N SER A 379 -25.56 20.57 67.76
CA SER A 379 -26.35 21.40 66.81
C SER A 379 -25.72 22.12 65.59
N PRO A 380 -26.52 22.38 64.52
CA PRO A 380 -26.12 22.77 63.14
C PRO A 380 -26.28 24.30 62.93
N PRO A 381 -26.45 24.93 61.72
CA PRO A 381 -26.40 24.52 60.30
C PRO A 381 -25.57 25.48 59.39
N SER A 382 -25.53 25.27 58.06
CA SER A 382 -26.02 26.26 57.06
C SER A 382 -25.52 25.98 55.64
N SER A 383 -26.42 26.33 54.72
CA SER A 383 -26.43 26.25 53.27
C SER A 383 -25.63 27.34 52.56
N SER A 384 -25.27 27.07 51.28
CA SER A 384 -25.37 27.94 50.07
C SER A 384 -24.13 27.84 49.14
N PRO A 385 -24.11 28.43 47.92
CA PRO A 385 -24.65 27.79 46.72
C PRO A 385 -23.64 27.68 45.56
N MET A 386 -23.95 26.78 44.62
CA MET A 386 -23.29 26.55 43.33
C MET A 386 -23.48 27.76 42.40
N LYS A 387 -22.38 28.28 41.82
CA LYS A 387 -22.39 29.24 40.71
C LYS A 387 -22.08 28.53 39.38
N SER A 388 -22.94 28.85 38.42
CA SER A 388 -22.88 28.58 36.99
C SER A 388 -21.68 29.27 36.31
N ALA A 389 -21.08 28.59 35.32
CA ALA A 389 -20.32 29.21 34.25
C ALA A 389 -20.59 28.44 32.95
N VAL A 390 -21.48 28.99 32.12
CA VAL A 390 -21.65 28.65 30.71
C VAL A 390 -20.87 29.70 29.92
N GLY A 391 -19.89 29.26 29.14
CA GLY A 391 -19.11 30.10 28.24
C GLY A 391 -19.57 29.93 26.80
N ASP A 392 -20.00 31.04 26.20
CA ASP A 392 -20.20 31.23 24.76
C ASP A 392 -18.86 31.13 24.01
N PHE A 393 -18.85 30.43 22.89
CA PHE A 393 -17.81 30.52 21.86
C PHE A 393 -18.41 31.15 20.60
N ARG A 394 -17.73 32.19 20.13
CA ARG A 394 -17.89 32.81 18.81
C ARG A 394 -17.09 32.04 17.77
#